data_AF-A0A117LTT1-F1
#
_entry.id   AF-A0A117LTT1-F1
#
_cell.length_a   1.000
_cell.length_b   1.000
_cell.length_c   1.000
_cell.angle_alpha   90.00
_cell.angle_beta   90.00
_cell.angle_gamma   90.00
#
_symmetry.space_group_name_H-M   'P 1'
#
loop_
_entity.id
_entity.type
_entity.pdbx_description
1 polymer ?
#
loop_
_entity_poly.entity_id
_entity_poly.type
_entity_poly.pdbx_seq_one_letter_code
_entity_poly.pdbx_strand_id
1 'polypeptide(L)'
;MGCEERKHESRGTTQREKELNLLYSFSRIVDRAENSIKDILISLLRILSDAIIDSVNTIAVIVYNDKVYESDKALKSDRFIREPIKKRGKEVGSVTVLYCGDSEIPFLYEEGQMVLSITGKLAKTIQLNQSFEAQ
;
A
#
# COMPACT_ATOMS: atom_id res chain seq x y z
N MET A 1 -25.54 -1.46 34.64
CA MET A 1 -24.39 -0.79 35.29
C MET A 1 -23.19 -1.69 35.11
N GLY A 2 -22.23 -1.48 34.24
CA GLY A 2 -21.82 -0.30 33.48
C GLY A 2 -20.42 -0.66 32.98
N CYS A 3 -20.34 -1.55 31.99
CA CYS A 3 -19.09 -1.92 31.34
C CYS A 3 -18.89 -1.00 30.12
N GLU A 4 -18.71 0.29 30.37
CA GLU A 4 -18.43 1.30 29.33
C GLU A 4 -17.20 2.13 29.70
N GLU A 5 -16.09 1.47 30.03
CA GLU A 5 -14.82 2.19 30.23
C GLU A 5 -13.65 1.42 29.63
N ARG A 6 -13.78 0.89 28.42
CA ARG A 6 -12.61 0.53 27.59
C ARG A 6 -12.94 0.61 26.10
N LYS A 7 -12.68 1.78 25.49
CA LYS A 7 -12.26 1.95 24.07
C LYS A 7 -12.29 3.44 23.69
N HIS A 8 -11.46 4.26 24.33
CA HIS A 8 -11.24 5.63 23.83
C HIS A 8 -9.80 6.11 24.01
N GLU A 9 -8.84 5.21 24.05
CA GLU A 9 -7.43 5.54 24.23
C GLU A 9 -6.57 4.69 23.30
N SER A 10 -6.45 5.13 22.04
CA SER A 10 -5.39 4.81 21.05
C SER A 10 -5.71 5.37 19.64
N ARG A 11 -6.48 6.48 19.52
CA ARG A 11 -6.70 7.14 18.21
C ARG A 11 -5.46 7.90 17.68
N GLY A 12 -4.30 7.70 18.30
CA GLY A 12 -3.10 8.50 18.11
C GLY A 12 -1.80 7.72 18.17
N THR A 13 -1.73 6.49 17.66
CA THR A 13 -0.49 6.11 16.96
C THR A 13 -0.43 7.02 15.74
N THR A 14 0.48 7.99 15.77
CA THR A 14 0.45 9.11 14.83
C THR A 14 0.45 8.56 13.41
N GLN A 15 -0.30 9.15 12.48
CA GLN A 15 -0.31 8.70 11.08
C GLN A 15 1.10 8.62 10.48
N ARG A 16 2.02 9.42 11.03
CA ARG A 16 3.45 9.35 10.77
C ARG A 16 4.10 8.03 11.22
N GLU A 17 3.76 7.49 12.39
CA GLU A 17 4.21 6.16 12.82
C GLU A 17 3.71 5.07 11.88
N LYS A 18 2.45 5.14 11.43
CA LYS A 18 1.91 4.18 10.43
C LYS A 18 2.71 4.23 9.13
N GLU A 19 2.98 5.43 8.61
CA GLU A 19 3.82 5.60 7.43
C GLU A 19 5.22 5.04 7.66
N LEU A 20 5.88 5.38 8.78
CA LEU A 20 7.22 4.88 9.10
C LEU A 20 7.24 3.34 9.21
N ASN A 21 6.24 2.75 9.86
CA ASN A 21 6.09 1.31 9.99
C ASN A 21 5.88 0.63 8.63
N LEU A 22 5.08 1.23 7.74
CA LEU A 22 4.89 0.76 6.37
C LEU A 22 6.22 0.77 5.60
N LEU A 23 6.94 1.90 5.63
CA LEU A 23 8.21 2.05 4.90
C LEU A 23 9.29 1.10 5.44
N TYR A 24 9.33 0.88 6.76
CA TYR A 24 10.24 -0.08 7.38
C TYR A 24 9.90 -1.53 7.03
N SER A 25 8.60 -1.88 7.08
CA SER A 25 8.12 -3.22 6.70
C SER A 25 8.40 -3.51 5.22
N PHE A 26 8.22 -2.50 4.36
CA PHE A 26 8.58 -2.61 2.95
C PHE A 26 10.08 -2.83 2.74
N SER A 27 10.95 -2.10 3.44
CA SER A 27 12.39 -2.33 3.36
C SER A 27 12.73 -3.80 3.68
N ARG A 28 12.16 -4.33 4.77
CA ARG A 28 12.36 -5.74 5.14
C ARG A 28 11.83 -6.74 4.12
N ILE A 29 10.75 -6.41 3.40
CA ILE A 29 10.23 -7.25 2.31
C ILE A 29 11.26 -7.28 1.18
N VAL A 30 11.77 -6.12 0.77
CA VAL A 30 12.76 -6.01 -0.30
C VAL A 30 14.04 -6.77 0.05
N ASP A 31 14.53 -6.64 1.28
CA ASP A 31 15.76 -7.31 1.73
C ASP A 31 15.63 -8.85 1.74
N ARG A 32 14.42 -9.38 1.90
CA ARG A 32 14.15 -10.83 2.00
C ARG A 32 13.76 -11.48 0.68
N ALA A 33 13.23 -10.71 -0.27
CA ALA A 33 12.59 -11.27 -1.45
C ALA A 33 13.56 -11.84 -2.51
N GLU A 34 14.88 -11.90 -2.24
CA GLU A 34 15.91 -12.45 -3.15
C GLU A 34 15.73 -11.99 -4.62
N ASN A 35 15.37 -10.72 -4.83
CA ASN A 35 15.08 -10.10 -6.13
C ASN A 35 13.78 -10.52 -6.85
N SER A 36 12.91 -11.30 -6.22
CA SER A 36 11.58 -11.62 -6.75
C SER A 36 10.66 -10.40 -6.66
N ILE A 37 10.55 -9.63 -7.76
CA ILE A 37 9.60 -8.52 -7.86
C ILE A 37 8.19 -8.97 -7.49
N LYS A 38 7.77 -10.16 -7.94
CA LYS A 38 6.45 -10.70 -7.64
C LYS A 38 6.19 -10.81 -6.13
N ASP A 39 7.15 -11.33 -5.37
CA ASP A 39 6.99 -11.50 -3.92
C ASP A 39 7.00 -10.17 -3.19
N ILE A 40 7.76 -9.18 -3.69
CA ILE A 40 7.70 -7.80 -3.21
C ILE A 40 6.30 -7.22 -3.42
N LEU A 41 5.73 -7.36 -4.62
CA LEU A 41 4.39 -6.84 -4.93
C LEU A 41 3.32 -7.48 -4.05
N ILE A 42 3.32 -8.82 -3.93
CA ILE A 42 2.34 -9.56 -3.11
C ILE A 42 2.46 -9.17 -1.63
N SER A 43 3.68 -9.07 -1.11
CA SER A 43 3.89 -8.70 0.29
C SER A 43 3.49 -7.25 0.57
N LEU A 44 3.72 -6.35 -0.39
CA LEU A 44 3.32 -4.95 -0.29
C LEU A 44 1.80 -4.78 -0.23
N LEU A 45 1.03 -5.52 -1.03
CA LEU A 45 -0.43 -5.47 -1.02
C LEU A 45 -1.02 -5.65 0.38
N ARG A 46 -0.48 -6.61 1.14
CA ARG A 46 -0.93 -6.90 2.50
C ARG A 46 -0.64 -5.74 3.46
N ILE A 47 0.63 -5.34 3.55
CA ILE A 47 1.03 -4.30 4.51
C ILE A 47 0.46 -2.92 4.18
N LEU A 48 0.16 -2.65 2.91
CA LEU A 48 -0.43 -1.39 2.49
C LEU A 48 -1.90 -1.29 2.92
N SER A 49 -2.68 -2.36 2.75
CA SER A 49 -4.07 -2.41 3.19
C SER A 49 -4.17 -2.25 4.71
N ASP A 50 -3.27 -2.89 5.46
CA ASP A 50 -3.20 -2.81 6.93
C ASP A 50 -2.85 -1.40 7.46
N ALA A 51 -2.21 -0.56 6.64
CA ALA A 51 -1.77 0.78 7.05
C ALA A 51 -2.88 1.85 6.93
N ILE A 52 -3.94 1.57 6.18
CA ILE A 52 -5.12 2.44 6.03
C ILE A 52 -5.98 2.39 7.30
N ILE A 53 -6.71 3.48 7.59
CA ILE A 53 -7.51 3.63 8.80
C ILE A 53 -8.61 2.55 8.92
N ASP A 54 -9.28 2.25 7.82
CA ASP A 54 -10.30 1.20 7.70
C ASP A 54 -9.73 0.01 6.92
N SER A 55 -8.72 -0.64 7.51
CA SER A 55 -8.01 -1.74 6.87
C SER A 55 -8.90 -2.94 6.52
N VAL A 56 -9.98 -3.17 7.29
CA VAL A 56 -10.92 -4.28 7.07
C VAL A 56 -11.68 -4.12 5.77
N ASN A 57 -12.06 -2.89 5.41
CA ASN A 57 -12.79 -2.59 4.18
C ASN A 57 -11.87 -2.05 3.08
N THR A 58 -10.55 -2.26 3.17
CA THR A 58 -9.59 -1.74 2.18
C THR A 58 -9.02 -2.86 1.32
N ILE A 59 -9.00 -2.65 0.01
CA ILE A 59 -8.25 -3.46 -0.94
C ILE A 59 -7.10 -2.64 -1.52
N ALA A 60 -5.92 -3.24 -1.55
CA ALA A 60 -4.80 -2.77 -2.35
C ALA A 60 -4.80 -3.49 -3.71
N VAL A 61 -4.48 -2.75 -4.76
CA VAL A 61 -4.31 -3.24 -6.13
C VAL A 61 -3.01 -2.68 -6.67
N ILE A 62 -2.16 -3.55 -7.22
CA ILE A 62 -0.97 -3.16 -7.96
C ILE A 62 -1.12 -3.64 -9.40
N VAL A 63 -1.01 -2.72 -10.35
CA VAL A 63 -0.86 -3.02 -11.77
C VAL A 63 0.60 -2.83 -12.13
N TYR A 64 1.23 -3.83 -12.74
CA TYR A 64 2.62 -3.75 -13.20
C TYR A 64 2.86 -4.70 -14.38
N ASN A 65 3.43 -4.19 -15.49
CA ASN A 65 3.66 -4.94 -16.72
C ASN A 65 2.42 -5.75 -17.17
N ASP A 66 1.28 -5.08 -17.29
CA ASP A 66 -0.01 -5.65 -17.71
C ASP A 66 -0.57 -6.76 -16.80
N LYS A 67 0.03 -6.98 -15.63
CA LYS A 67 -0.46 -7.91 -14.60
C LYS A 67 -1.10 -7.13 -13.47
N VAL A 68 -2.20 -7.67 -12.96
CA VAL A 68 -2.94 -7.14 -11.82
C VAL A 68 -2.71 -8.05 -10.62
N TYR A 69 -2.33 -7.44 -9.49
CA TYR A 69 -2.13 -8.09 -8.20
C TYR A 69 -3.07 -7.41 -7.20
N GLU A 70 -3.82 -8.19 -6.42
CA GLU A 70 -4.84 -7.66 -5.49
C GLU A 70 -4.74 -8.36 -4.13
N SER A 71 -5.00 -7.63 -3.04
CA SER A 71 -4.98 -8.20 -1.69
C SER A 71 -6.18 -9.10 -1.40
N ASP A 72 -7.33 -8.78 -2.00
CA ASP A 72 -8.57 -9.55 -1.88
C ASP A 72 -9.47 -9.34 -3.11
N LYS A 73 -10.49 -10.18 -3.29
CA LYS A 73 -11.53 -10.09 -4.31
C LYS A 73 -12.85 -9.64 -3.68
N ALA A 74 -13.03 -8.34 -3.48
CA ALA A 74 -14.30 -7.77 -3.05
C ALA A 74 -14.87 -6.76 -4.07
N LEU A 75 -16.13 -6.37 -3.86
CA LEU A 75 -16.80 -5.36 -4.67
C LEU A 75 -16.09 -4.02 -4.48
N LYS A 76 -15.47 -3.53 -5.55
CA LYS A 76 -14.70 -2.29 -5.57
C LYS A 76 -15.65 -1.10 -5.62
N SER A 77 -15.38 -0.07 -4.82
CA SER A 77 -16.06 1.23 -4.93
C SER A 77 -15.29 2.18 -5.85
N ASP A 78 -15.93 3.30 -6.22
CA ASP A 78 -15.29 4.40 -6.96
C ASP A 78 -14.39 5.28 -6.07
N ARG A 79 -14.24 4.95 -4.77
CA ARG A 79 -13.42 5.71 -3.82
C ARG A 79 -12.05 5.06 -3.71
N PHE A 80 -11.04 5.74 -4.24
CA PHE A 80 -9.67 5.23 -4.25
C PHE A 80 -8.62 6.34 -4.17
N ILE A 81 -7.43 5.96 -3.69
CA ILE A 81 -6.17 6.67 -3.95
C ILE A 81 -5.41 5.86 -5.00
N ARG A 82 -4.94 6.51 -6.06
CA ARG A 82 -4.12 5.88 -7.10
C ARG A 82 -2.86 6.69 -7.34
N GLU A 83 -1.72 6.01 -7.25
CA GLU A 83 -0.42 6.59 -7.56
C GLU A 83 0.28 5.81 -8.69
N PRO A 84 0.82 6.49 -9.71
CA PRO A 84 1.48 5.84 -10.84
C PRO A 84 2.88 5.36 -10.45
N ILE A 85 3.22 4.13 -10.84
CA ILE A 85 4.59 3.62 -10.79
C ILE A 85 5.32 4.17 -12.01
N LYS A 86 6.22 5.14 -11.80
CA LYS A 86 6.97 5.79 -12.89
C LYS A 86 8.38 5.20 -13.02
N LYS A 87 8.75 4.80 -14.24
CA LYS A 87 10.12 4.44 -14.64
C LYS A 87 10.60 5.43 -15.70
N ARG A 88 11.66 6.19 -15.40
CA ARG A 88 12.21 7.24 -16.30
C ARG A 88 11.13 8.19 -16.82
N GLY A 89 10.20 8.59 -15.95
CA GLY A 89 9.08 9.49 -16.29
C GLY A 89 7.88 8.83 -16.99
N LYS A 90 7.99 7.58 -17.44
CA LYS A 90 6.88 6.83 -18.03
C LYS A 90 6.15 5.99 -16.99
N GLU A 91 4.83 5.99 -17.02
CA GLU A 91 4.02 5.10 -16.20
C GLU A 91 4.15 3.65 -16.70
N VAL A 92 4.51 2.74 -15.81
CA VAL A 92 4.65 1.29 -16.09
C VAL A 92 3.70 0.45 -15.25
N GLY A 93 2.81 1.11 -14.50
CA GLY A 93 1.94 0.50 -13.53
C GLY A 93 1.36 1.51 -12.56
N SER A 94 0.63 1.03 -11.56
CA SER A 94 0.07 1.86 -10.50
C SER A 94 -0.14 1.08 -9.21
N VAL A 95 -0.08 1.79 -8.08
CA VAL A 95 -0.55 1.31 -6.78
C VAL A 95 -1.87 2.01 -6.49
N THR A 96 -2.91 1.25 -6.17
CA THR A 96 -4.24 1.76 -5.83
C THR A 96 -4.66 1.18 -4.50
N VAL A 97 -5.23 1.99 -3.62
CA VAL A 97 -5.99 1.53 -2.46
C VAL A 97 -7.41 2.05 -2.61
N LEU A 98 -8.38 1.18 -2.33
CA LEU A 98 -9.79 1.49 -2.51
C LEU A 98 -10.61 0.85 -1.39
N TYR A 99 -11.69 1.53 -1.01
CA TYR A 99 -12.64 0.96 -0.06
C TYR A 99 -13.61 -0.01 -0.75
N CYS A 100 -14.07 -0.99 0.01
CA CYS A 100 -15.10 -1.93 -0.38
C CYS A 100 -16.45 -1.48 0.18
N GLY A 101 -17.51 -1.61 -0.62
CA GLY A 101 -18.86 -1.23 -0.22
C GLY A 101 -19.02 0.28 0.01
N ASP A 102 -19.98 0.64 0.87
CA ASP A 102 -20.41 2.02 1.11
C ASP A 102 -19.66 2.68 2.28
N SER A 103 -18.33 2.47 2.40
CA SER A 103 -17.57 3.11 3.49
C SER A 103 -17.73 4.63 3.43
N GLU A 104 -18.35 5.22 4.46
CA GLU A 104 -18.64 6.66 4.54
C GLU A 104 -17.40 7.50 4.89
N ILE A 105 -16.29 6.85 5.24
CA ILE A 105 -15.06 7.51 5.67
C ILE A 105 -14.26 7.93 4.43
N PRO A 106 -13.94 9.22 4.25
CA PRO A 106 -13.03 9.63 3.19
C PRO A 106 -11.59 9.26 3.53
N PHE A 107 -10.79 8.98 2.50
CA PHE A 107 -9.35 8.86 2.68
C PHE A 107 -8.76 10.16 3.22
N LEU A 108 -7.81 10.01 4.15
CA LEU A 108 -7.07 11.14 4.71
C LEU A 108 -5.99 11.62 3.74
N TYR A 109 -5.64 12.91 3.84
CA TYR A 109 -4.54 13.48 3.05
C TYR A 109 -3.24 12.70 3.26
N GLU A 110 -2.97 12.32 4.50
CA GLU A 110 -1.79 11.58 4.90
C GLU A 110 -1.78 10.15 4.38
N GLU A 111 -2.93 9.51 4.16
CA GLU A 111 -3.01 8.21 3.47
C GLU A 111 -2.62 8.37 2.01
N GLY A 112 -3.04 9.46 1.37
CA GLY A 112 -2.56 9.84 0.04
C GLY A 112 -1.04 9.99 0.00
N GLN A 113 -0.46 10.73 0.96
CA GLN A 113 1.00 10.89 1.05
C GLN A 113 1.72 9.56 1.31
N MET A 114 1.12 8.67 2.10
CA MET A 114 1.68 7.35 2.37
C MET A 114 1.72 6.48 1.10
N VAL A 115 0.64 6.46 0.32
CA VAL A 115 0.56 5.74 -0.96
C VAL A 115 1.57 6.33 -1.97
N LEU A 116 1.73 7.65 -2.01
CA LEU A 116 2.74 8.31 -2.84
C LEU A 116 4.17 7.90 -2.44
N SER A 117 4.49 7.98 -1.15
CA SER A 117 5.81 7.61 -0.59
C SER A 117 6.18 6.16 -0.90
N ILE A 118 5.26 5.22 -0.66
CA ILE A 118 5.53 3.80 -0.87
C ILE A 118 5.62 3.45 -2.36
N THR A 119 4.81 4.08 -3.21
CA THR A 119 4.87 3.92 -4.67
C THR A 119 6.21 4.41 -5.21
N GLY A 120 6.72 5.54 -4.70
CA GLY A 120 8.04 6.05 -5.03
C GLY A 120 9.18 5.10 -4.63
N LYS A 121 9.09 4.46 -3.45
CA LYS A 121 10.06 3.43 -3.04
C LYS A 121 9.97 2.18 -3.92
N LEU A 122 8.76 1.69 -4.20
CA LEU A 122 8.55 0.55 -5.09
C LEU A 122 9.14 0.79 -6.48
N ALA A 123 8.91 1.98 -7.06
CA ALA A 123 9.46 2.33 -8.36
C ALA A 123 11.00 2.27 -8.39
N LYS A 124 11.67 2.71 -7.32
CA LYS A 124 13.14 2.60 -7.19
C LYS A 124 13.59 1.15 -7.07
N THR A 125 12.90 0.36 -6.24
CA THR A 125 13.20 -1.08 -6.07
C THR A 125 13.07 -1.85 -7.38
N ILE A 126 12.02 -1.61 -8.16
CA ILE A 126 11.82 -2.24 -9.48
C ILE A 126 12.98 -1.89 -10.44
N GLN A 127 13.43 -0.63 -10.45
CA GLN A 127 14.53 -0.18 -11.30
C GLN A 127 15.85 -0.86 -10.95
N LEU A 128 16.12 -1.04 -9.65
CA LEU A 128 17.32 -1.73 -9.17
C LEU A 128 17.32 -3.21 -9.59
N ASN A 129 16.22 -3.93 -9.35
CA ASN A 129 16.11 -5.36 -9.70
C ASN A 129 16.37 -5.62 -11.19
N GLN A 130 15.81 -4.79 -12.07
CA GLN A 130 16.00 -4.92 -13.52
C GLN A 130 17.41 -4.54 -13.99
N SER A 131 18.19 -3.81 -13.17
CA SER A 131 19.59 -3.50 -13.49
C SER A 131 20.52 -4.68 -13.20
N PHE A 132 20.11 -5.61 -12.34
CA PHE A 132 20.82 -6.86 -12.05
C PHE A 132 20.51 -7.97 -13.06
N GLU A 133 19.33 -7.97 -13.69
CA GLU A 133 18.98 -8.94 -14.75
C GLU A 133 19.61 -8.62 -16.12
N ALA A 134 20.20 -7.44 -16.29
CA ALA A 134 20.80 -6.98 -17.55
C ALA A 134 22.33 -7.13 -17.62
N GLN A 135 22.94 -7.87 -16.68
CA GLN A 135 24.37 -8.21 -16.62
C GLN A 135 24.56 -9.72 -16.77
#